data_AF-A0A5J5BV42-F1
#
_entry.id   AF-A0A5J5BV42-F1
#
_cell.length_a   1.000
_cell.length_b   1.000
_cell.length_c   1.000
_cell.angle_alpha   90.00
_cell.angle_beta   90.00
_cell.angle_gamma   90.00
#
_symmetry.space_group_name_H-M   'P 1'
#
loop_
_entity.id
_entity.type
_entity.pdbx_description
1 polymer ?
#
loop_
_entity_poly.entity_id
_entity_poly.type
_entity_poly.pdbx_seq_one_letter_code
_entity_poly.pdbx_strand_id
1 'polypeptide(L)'
;MSKQTYTVCFCYQRRFKLAAAEAPNEIKTLFEQHSKNGVMTVDHLHRFLIKVHKEDKATKEDAQAILDKLNELKHLNIFHRKGLNLEAFFKYLFGDINPPLSPSLEIIVKNIV
;
A
#
# COMPACT_ATOMS: atom_id res chain seq x y z
N MET A 1 -15.43 18.14 1.19
CA MET A 1 -15.72 17.04 0.25
C MET A 1 -15.73 17.58 -1.17
N SER A 2 -14.63 17.44 -1.92
CA SER A 2 -14.59 17.80 -3.35
C SER A 2 -15.42 16.78 -4.14
N LYS A 3 -16.31 17.25 -5.03
CA LYS A 3 -17.14 16.37 -5.89
C LYS A 3 -16.39 16.20 -7.22
N GLN A 4 -16.12 14.97 -7.62
CA GLN A 4 -15.64 14.68 -8.98
C GLN A 4 -16.84 14.47 -9.90
N THR A 5 -16.75 14.98 -11.13
CA THR A 5 -17.84 14.91 -12.11
C THR A 5 -17.34 14.18 -13.34
N TYR A 6 -18.06 13.15 -13.78
CA TYR A 6 -17.79 12.42 -15.02
C TYR A 6 -18.96 12.64 -15.97
N THR A 7 -18.67 13.02 -17.21
CA THR A 7 -19.68 13.32 -18.24
C THR A 7 -19.74 12.17 -19.23
N VAL A 8 -20.91 11.57 -19.44
CA VAL A 8 -21.13 10.49 -20.41
C VAL A 8 -22.18 10.93 -21.40
N CYS A 9 -21.75 11.18 -22.65
CA CYS A 9 -22.54 11.92 -23.64
C CYS A 9 -22.87 13.35 -23.15
N PHE A 10 -22.93 14.32 -24.07
CA PHE A 10 -23.02 15.76 -23.74
C PHE A 10 -24.21 16.17 -22.85
N CYS A 11 -25.16 15.26 -22.57
CA CYS A 11 -26.40 15.52 -21.84
C CYS A 11 -26.42 14.98 -20.40
N TYR A 12 -25.47 14.10 -20.00
CA TYR A 12 -25.51 13.46 -18.68
C TYR A 12 -24.22 13.67 -17.89
N GLN A 13 -24.35 14.33 -16.74
CA GLN A 13 -23.27 14.49 -15.76
C GLN A 13 -23.56 13.65 -14.53
N ARG A 14 -22.65 12.72 -14.20
CA ARG A 14 -22.72 11.93 -12.97
C ARG A 14 -21.76 12.51 -11.94
N ARG A 15 -22.30 12.86 -10.76
CA ARG A 15 -21.54 13.40 -9.63
C ARG A 15 -21.25 12.28 -8.65
N PHE A 16 -19.98 12.06 -8.33
CA PHE A 16 -19.56 11.12 -7.31
C PHE A 16 -19.11 11.90 -6.07
N LYS A 17 -19.53 11.41 -4.90
CA LYS A 17 -18.91 11.83 -3.65
C LYS A 17 -17.54 11.16 -3.63
N LEU A 18 -16.48 11.95 -3.66
CA LEU A 18 -15.15 11.43 -3.36
C LEU A 18 -15.15 11.09 -1.88
N ALA A 19 -15.33 9.81 -1.55
CA ALA A 19 -15.05 9.33 -0.21
C ALA A 19 -13.56 9.56 0.03
N ALA A 20 -13.20 10.18 1.15
CA ALA A 20 -11.82 10.08 1.62
C ALA A 20 -11.53 8.58 1.75
N ALA A 21 -10.47 8.09 1.09
CA ALA A 21 -10.10 6.69 1.11
C ALA A 21 -9.59 6.33 2.51
N GLU A 22 -10.52 6.11 3.43
CA GLU A 22 -10.22 5.53 4.73
C GLU A 22 -9.96 4.03 4.54
N ALA A 23 -8.95 3.51 5.24
CA ALA A 23 -8.64 2.09 5.18
C ALA A 23 -9.85 1.27 5.66
N PRO A 24 -10.25 0.21 4.92
CA PRO A 24 -11.27 -0.74 5.39
C PRO A 24 -10.92 -1.34 6.76
N ASN A 25 -11.93 -1.78 7.51
CA ASN A 25 -11.74 -2.29 8.86
C ASN A 25 -10.79 -3.49 8.91
N GLU A 26 -10.85 -4.34 7.88
CA GLU A 26 -9.97 -5.51 7.72
C GLU A 26 -8.50 -5.07 7.63
N ILE A 27 -8.23 -3.98 6.91
CA ILE A 27 -6.88 -3.42 6.77
C ILE A 27 -6.41 -2.80 8.08
N LYS A 28 -7.31 -2.14 8.83
CA LYS A 28 -7.00 -1.61 10.16
C LYS A 28 -6.59 -2.73 11.12
N THR A 29 -7.39 -3.80 11.19
CA THR A 29 -7.09 -4.96 12.03
C THR A 29 -5.79 -5.64 11.61
N LEU A 30 -5.55 -5.81 10.31
CA LEU A 30 -4.30 -6.37 9.80
C LEU A 30 -3.09 -5.52 10.19
N PHE A 31 -3.20 -4.19 10.09
CA PHE A 31 -2.16 -3.28 10.53
C PHE A 31 -1.90 -3.38 12.04
N GLU A 32 -2.95 -3.43 12.87
CA GLU A 32 -2.83 -3.57 14.32
C GLU A 32 -2.14 -4.87 14.74
N GLN A 33 -2.45 -5.98 14.07
CA GLN A 33 -1.79 -7.28 14.31
C GLN A 33 -0.29 -7.26 14.00
N HIS A 34 0.12 -6.41 13.07
CA HIS A 34 1.49 -6.29 12.59
C HIS A 34 2.12 -4.95 12.96
N SER A 35 1.65 -4.25 13.99
CA SER A 35 2.26 -3.00 14.44
C SER A 35 2.32 -2.91 15.96
N LYS A 36 3.13 -1.98 16.45
CA LYS A 36 3.19 -1.67 17.87
C LYS A 36 3.02 -0.17 18.06
N ASN A 37 2.08 0.22 18.92
CA ASN A 37 1.77 1.63 19.20
C ASN A 37 1.47 2.45 17.93
N GLY A 38 0.76 1.84 16.97
CA GLY A 38 0.41 2.47 15.69
C GLY A 38 1.57 2.65 14.72
N VAL A 39 2.71 1.97 14.95
CA VAL A 39 3.89 2.00 14.09
C VAL A 39 4.29 0.59 13.67
N MET A 40 4.32 0.36 12.36
CA MET A 40 4.85 -0.85 11.74
C MET A 40 6.31 -0.60 11.37
N THR A 41 7.23 -1.09 12.20
CA THR A 41 8.69 -0.97 11.95
C THR A 41 9.15 -1.92 10.84
N VAL A 42 10.41 -1.81 10.42
CA VAL A 42 11.06 -2.72 9.46
C VAL A 42 10.86 -4.19 9.82
N ASP A 43 11.10 -4.56 11.10
CA ASP A 43 10.91 -5.95 11.55
C ASP A 43 9.46 -6.42 11.46
N HIS A 44 8.50 -5.51 11.66
CA HIS A 44 7.10 -5.84 11.53
C HIS A 44 6.70 -6.03 10.06
N LEU A 45 7.18 -5.12 9.18
CA LEU A 45 6.96 -5.20 7.74
C LEU A 45 7.58 -6.46 7.15
N HIS A 46 8.82 -6.80 7.55
CA HIS A 46 9.47 -8.04 7.13
C HIS A 46 8.66 -9.29 7.52
N ARG A 47 8.17 -9.36 8.77
CA ARG A 47 7.28 -10.45 9.19
C ARG A 47 5.96 -10.47 8.41
N PHE A 48 5.44 -9.31 8.06
CA PHE A 48 4.22 -9.18 7.26
C PHE A 48 4.42 -9.73 5.84
N LEU A 49 5.53 -9.39 5.17
CA LEU A 49 5.87 -9.90 3.84
C LEU A 49 5.93 -11.43 3.80
N ILE A 50 6.62 -12.03 4.79
CA ILE A 50 6.73 -13.49 4.87
C ILE A 50 5.36 -14.12 5.17
N LYS A 51 4.66 -13.66 6.22
CA LYS A 51 3.48 -14.38 6.73
C LYS A 51 2.23 -14.17 5.89
N VAL A 52 2.01 -12.94 5.42
CA VAL A 52 0.78 -12.53 4.75
C VAL A 52 0.95 -12.58 3.25
N HIS A 53 2.03 -12.01 2.70
CA HIS A 53 2.29 -12.00 1.26
C HIS A 53 2.93 -13.31 0.76
N LYS A 54 3.33 -14.21 1.67
CA LYS A 54 3.99 -15.50 1.32
C LYS A 54 5.29 -15.31 0.54
N GLU A 55 5.96 -14.18 0.76
CA GLU A 55 7.27 -13.91 0.20
C GLU A 55 8.35 -14.52 1.10
N ASP A 56 8.48 -15.85 1.07
CA ASP A 56 9.39 -16.59 1.98
C ASP A 56 10.87 -16.19 1.83
N LYS A 57 11.22 -15.58 0.70
CA LYS A 57 12.58 -15.10 0.39
C LYS A 57 12.79 -13.62 0.71
N ALA A 58 11.75 -12.90 1.16
CA ALA A 58 11.87 -11.49 1.50
C ALA A 58 12.90 -11.31 2.62
N THR A 59 13.86 -10.43 2.38
CA THR A 59 14.92 -10.09 3.33
C THR A 59 14.53 -8.87 4.16
N LYS A 60 15.27 -8.60 5.24
CA LYS A 60 15.03 -7.35 6.00
C LYS A 60 15.43 -6.13 5.20
N GLU A 61 16.42 -6.29 4.32
CA GLU A 61 16.91 -5.30 3.39
C GLU A 61 15.82 -4.93 2.37
N ASP A 62 15.05 -5.90 1.88
CA ASP A 62 13.89 -5.66 1.01
C ASP A 62 12.82 -4.83 1.74
N ALA A 63 12.51 -5.17 3.00
CA ALA A 63 11.56 -4.41 3.82
C ALA A 63 12.04 -2.98 4.10
N GLN A 64 13.34 -2.79 4.35
CA GLN A 64 13.95 -1.48 4.52
C GLN A 64 13.87 -0.66 3.22
N ALA A 65 14.18 -1.27 2.07
CA ALA A 65 14.10 -0.62 0.77
C ALA A 65 12.67 -0.16 0.43
N ILE A 66 11.64 -0.93 0.80
CA ILE A 66 10.23 -0.52 0.67
C ILE A 66 9.94 0.73 1.52
N LEU A 67 10.39 0.73 2.77
CA LEU A 67 10.25 1.87 3.68
C LEU A 67 10.95 3.12 3.13
N ASP A 68 12.16 2.97 2.61
CA ASP A 68 12.93 4.09 2.06
C ASP A 68 12.26 4.67 0.80
N LYS A 69 11.78 3.82 -0.12
CA LYS A 69 11.00 4.26 -1.29
C LYS A 69 9.71 4.98 -0.90
N LEU A 70 9.01 4.51 0.14
CA LEU A 70 7.81 5.18 0.67
C LEU A 70 8.12 6.56 1.26
N ASN A 71 9.32 6.73 1.83
CA ASN A 71 9.80 8.01 2.34
C ASN A 71 10.12 8.97 1.19
N GLU A 72 10.72 8.48 0.11
CA GLU A 72 11.05 9.31 -1.07
C GLU A 72 9.79 9.79 -1.82
N LEU A 73 8.79 8.92 -1.99
CA LEU A 73 7.54 9.23 -2.72
C LEU A 73 6.65 10.25 -2.00
N LYS A 74 6.87 10.44 -0.70
CA LYS A 74 6.15 11.41 0.09
C LYS A 74 7.15 12.47 0.52
N HIS A 75 7.07 13.68 -0.05
CA HIS A 75 7.69 14.89 0.52
C HIS A 75 7.13 15.25 1.93
N LEU A 76 6.66 14.27 2.69
CA LEU A 76 6.00 14.40 3.97
C LEU A 76 6.98 13.90 5.03
N ASN A 77 7.37 14.80 5.93
CA ASN A 77 8.18 14.57 7.15
C ASN A 77 7.54 13.60 8.17
N ILE A 78 6.72 12.64 7.72
CA ILE A 78 5.98 11.68 8.55
C ILE A 78 6.93 10.63 9.16
N PHE A 79 8.15 10.51 8.63
CA PHE A 79 9.14 9.52 9.03
C PHE A 79 10.27 10.04 9.92
N HIS A 80 9.99 11.01 10.81
CA HIS A 80 10.82 11.13 12.01
C HIS A 80 10.77 9.85 12.89
N ARG A 81 9.82 8.94 12.62
CA ARG A 81 9.70 7.62 13.25
C ARG A 81 10.07 6.53 12.25
N LYS A 82 10.89 5.57 12.69
CA LYS A 82 11.43 4.43 11.92
C LYS A 82 10.37 3.38 11.50
N GLY A 83 9.24 3.77 10.91
CA GLY A 83 8.18 2.82 10.51
C GLY A 83 6.93 3.45 9.91
N LEU A 84 6.05 2.61 9.35
CA LEU A 84 4.79 3.00 8.70
C LEU A 84 3.69 3.28 9.73
N ASN A 85 2.93 4.33 9.52
CA ASN A 85 1.60 4.48 10.14
C ASN A 85 0.52 3.81 9.26
N LEU A 86 -0.72 3.75 9.73
CA LEU A 86 -1.83 3.10 9.00
C LEU A 86 -2.03 3.69 7.60
N GLU A 87 -1.95 5.01 7.44
CA GLU A 87 -2.12 5.66 6.14
C GLU A 87 -0.99 5.28 5.18
N ALA A 88 0.25 5.21 5.66
CA ALA A 88 1.39 4.78 4.85
C ALA A 88 1.30 3.31 4.48
N PHE A 89 0.89 2.44 5.42
CA PHE A 89 0.65 1.03 5.14
C PHE A 89 -0.48 0.83 4.11
N PHE A 90 -1.60 1.55 4.25
CA PHE A 90 -2.70 1.46 3.29
C PHE A 90 -2.28 1.92 1.89
N LYS A 91 -1.51 3.02 1.78
CA LYS A 91 -0.95 3.44 0.49
C LYS A 91 0.08 2.46 -0.07
N TYR A 92 0.84 1.76 0.78
CA TYR A 92 1.76 0.71 0.35
C TYR A 92 1.01 -0.45 -0.31
N LEU A 93 -0.06 -0.96 0.31
CA LEU A 93 -0.81 -2.11 -0.20
C LEU A 93 -1.33 -1.92 -1.63
N PHE A 94 -1.70 -0.69 -1.98
CA PHE A 94 -2.30 -0.34 -3.28
C PHE A 94 -1.40 0.57 -4.13
N GLY A 95 -0.13 0.75 -3.73
CA GLY A 95 0.82 1.60 -4.44
C GLY A 95 1.65 0.81 -5.44
N ASP A 96 2.20 1.50 -6.43
CA ASP A 96 3.04 0.89 -7.49
C ASP A 96 4.28 0.17 -6.96
N ILE A 97 4.69 0.47 -5.72
CA ILE A 97 5.79 -0.18 -5.01
C ILE A 97 5.46 -1.61 -4.54
N ASN A 98 4.18 -1.99 -4.52
CA ASN A 98 3.69 -3.33 -4.24
C ASN A 98 2.87 -3.82 -5.44
N PRO A 99 3.51 -4.03 -6.61
CA PRO A 99 2.79 -4.50 -7.77
C PRO A 99 2.24 -5.91 -7.48
N PRO A 100 1.06 -6.27 -7.98
CA PRO A 100 0.46 -7.60 -7.76
C PRO A 100 1.30 -8.74 -8.35
N LEU A 101 2.19 -8.42 -9.28
CA LEU A 101 3.17 -9.34 -9.86
C LEU A 101 4.56 -8.75 -9.66
N SER A 102 5.52 -9.60 -9.26
CA SER A 102 6.90 -9.15 -9.24
C SER A 102 7.35 -8.85 -10.69
N PRO A 103 8.14 -7.79 -10.93
CA PRO A 103 8.66 -7.50 -12.27
C PRO A 103 9.47 -8.66 -12.87
N SER A 104 10.02 -9.52 -12.01
CA SER A 104 10.72 -10.76 -12.41
C SER A 104 9.80 -11.87 -12.95
N LEU A 105 8.49 -11.80 -12.70
CA LEU A 105 7.49 -12.75 -13.20
C LEU A 105 6.86 -12.33 -14.54
N GLU A 106 7.27 -11.20 -15.12
CA GLU A 106 6.81 -10.75 -16.46
C GLU A 106 7.11 -11.76 -17.58
N ILE A 107 7.95 -12.77 -17.33
CA ILE A 107 8.28 -13.80 -18.32
C ILE A 107 7.26 -14.97 -18.35
N ILE A 108 6.42 -15.17 -17.32
CA ILE A 108 5.59 -16.41 -17.23
C ILE A 108 4.10 -16.18 -17.54
N VAL A 109 3.57 -14.96 -17.49
CA VAL A 109 2.11 -14.73 -17.65
C VAL A 109 1.69 -14.48 -19.11
N LYS A 110 2.22 -15.28 -20.05
CA LYS A 110 1.60 -15.46 -21.39
C LYS A 110 0.71 -16.70 -21.51
N ASN A 111 0.62 -17.52 -20.47
CA ASN A 111 -0.29 -18.65 -20.43
C ASN A 111 -1.17 -18.55 -19.19
N ILE A 112 -2.29 -17.87 -19.30
CA ILE A 112 -3.62 -18.35 -18.91
C ILE A 112 -4.59 -17.30 -19.46
N VAL A 113 -5.44 -17.78 -20.37
CA VAL A 113 -6.58 -17.12 -20.99
C VAL A 113 -7.54 -16.59 -19.93
#